data_AF-A0A150MAE2-F1
#
_entry.id   AF-A0A150MAE2-F1
#
_cell.length_a   1.000
_cell.length_b   1.000
_cell.length_c   1.000
_cell.angle_alpha   90.00
_cell.angle_beta   90.00
_cell.angle_gamma   90.00
#
_symmetry.space_group_name_H-M   'P 1'
#
loop_
_entity.id
_entity.type
_entity.pdbx_description
1 polymer ?
#
loop_
_entity_poly.entity_id
_entity_poly.type
_entity_poly.pdbx_seq_one_letter_code
_entity_poly.pdbx_strand_id
1 'polypeptide(L)' 'MTISVIEVPWEEASRFGIMNTNDEMQIVEFAEKPAEPKSNLASMGIYIFNWPLLKE' A
#
# COMPACT_ATOMS: atom_id res chain seq x y z
N MET A 1 8.40 -5.08 7.60
CA MET A 1 8.06 -5.25 6.17
C MET A 1 7.95 -3.86 5.56
N THR A 2 8.38 -3.71 4.31
CA THR A 2 8.21 -2.48 3.53
C THR A 2 7.51 -2.82 2.23
N ILE A 3 6.62 -1.96 1.76
CA ILE A 3 5.88 -2.16 0.51
C ILE A 3 6.17 -1.00 -0.43
N SER A 4 6.49 -1.31 -1.69
CA SER A 4 6.66 -0.29 -2.72
C SER A 4 5.31 0.23 -3.19
N VAL A 5 5.15 1.55 -3.18
CA VAL A 5 3.95 2.23 -3.64
C VAL A 5 4.26 3.26 -4.72
N ILE A 6 3.26 3.55 -5.55
CA ILE A 6 3.27 4.65 -6.49
C ILE A 6 2.00 5.48 -6.32
N GLU A 7 2.10 6.78 -6.54
CA GLU A 7 0.92 7.62 -6.69
C GLU A 7 0.27 7.32 -8.04
N VAL A 8 -1.04 7.06 -8.03
CA VAL A 8 -1.86 6.90 -9.24
C VAL A 8 -2.93 7.99 -9.30
N PRO A 9 -3.53 8.25 -10.47
CA PRO A 9 -4.71 9.09 -10.54
C PRO A 9 -5.85 8.55 -9.66
N TRP A 10 -6.60 9.44 -9.01
CA TRP A 10 -7.64 9.05 -8.05
C TRP A 10 -8.76 8.22 -8.68
N GLU A 11 -9.06 8.48 -9.96
CA GLU A 11 -10.02 7.74 -10.77
C GLU A 11 -9.61 6.28 -11.03
N GLU A 12 -8.32 5.95 -10.89
CA GLU A 12 -7.80 4.59 -11.06
C GLU A 12 -7.53 3.88 -9.73
N ALA A 13 -7.43 4.62 -8.63
CA ALA A 13 -7.03 4.10 -7.31
C ALA A 13 -7.91 2.94 -6.82
N SER A 14 -9.22 2.95 -7.11
CA SER A 14 -10.15 1.87 -6.74
C SER A 14 -9.86 0.51 -7.38
N ARG A 15 -8.95 0.46 -8.37
CA ARG A 15 -8.54 -0.76 -9.08
C ARG A 15 -7.36 -1.46 -8.42
N PHE A 16 -6.71 -0.81 -7.45
CA PHE A 16 -5.47 -1.26 -6.80
C PHE A 16 -5.65 -1.54 -5.31
N GLY A 17 -4.66 -2.19 -4.71
CA GLY A 17 -4.49 -2.22 -3.26
C GLY A 17 -3.94 -0.89 -2.77
N ILE A 18 -4.74 -0.14 -2.02
CA ILE A 18 -4.44 1.21 -1.57
C ILE A 18 -3.86 1.18 -0.16
N MET A 19 -2.72 1.87 0.00
CA MET A 19 -2.04 2.06 1.27
C MET A 19 -2.40 3.43 1.85
N ASN A 20 -2.84 3.45 3.09
CA ASN A 20 -2.94 4.67 3.88
C ASN A 20 -1.76 4.72 4.85
N THR A 21 -1.04 5.84 4.87
CA THR A 21 0.15 6.04 5.70
C THR A 21 -0.01 7.23 6.63
N ASN A 22 0.70 7.24 7.74
CA ASN A 22 0.88 8.44 8.55
C ASN A 22 1.98 9.34 7.96
N ASP A 23 2.26 10.47 8.62
CA ASP A 23 3.27 11.45 8.20
C ASP A 23 4.71 10.88 8.15
N GLU A 24 4.96 9.75 8.82
CA GLU A 24 6.24 9.03 8.83
C GLU A 24 6.30 7.90 7.78
N MET A 25 5.35 7.84 6.84
CA MET A 25 5.24 6.79 5.81
C MET A 25 5.02 5.37 6.37
N GLN A 26 4.56 5.25 7.61
CA GLN A 26 4.19 3.96 8.19
C GLN A 26 2.78 3.60 7.75
N ILE A 27 2.58 2.35 7.32
CA ILE A 27 1.28 1.85 6.87
C ILE A 27 0.34 1.76 8.08
N VAL A 28 -0.76 2.49 8.03
CA VAL A 28 -1.82 2.49 9.05
C VAL A 28 -2.97 1.59 8.63
N GLU A 29 -3.30 1.57 7.34
CA GLU A 29 -4.42 0.79 6.78
C GLU A 29 -4.08 0.34 5.37
N PHE A 30 -4.50 -0.88 5.03
CA PHE A 30 -4.47 -1.40 3.67
C PHE A 30 -5.89 -1.77 3.24
N ALA A 31 -6.30 -1.28 2.07
CA ALA A 31 -7.60 -1.60 1.48
C ALA A 31 -7.41 -2.15 0.06
N GLU A 32 -7.86 -3.39 -0.17
CA GLU A 32 -7.81 -4.01 -1.49
C GLU A 32 -9.01 -3.56 -2.34
N LYS A 33 -8.73 -2.82 -3.43
CA LYS A 33 -9.73 -2.32 -4.39
C LYS A 33 -10.92 -1.62 -3.73
N PRO A 34 -10.67 -0.58 -2.91
CA PRO A 34 -11.73 0.12 -2.22
C PRO A 34 -12.65 0.83 -3.21
N ALA A 35 -13.97 0.80 -2.95
CA ALA A 35 -14.92 1.59 -3.72
C ALA A 35 -14.65 3.10 -3.57
N GLU A 36 -14.27 3.54 -2.37
CA GLU A 36 -13.88 4.90 -2.04
C GLU A 36 -12.46 4.89 -1.44
N PRO A 37 -11.41 5.17 -2.25
CA PRO A 37 -10.03 5.21 -1.77
C PRO A 37 -9.82 6.40 -0.82
N LYS A 38 -9.09 6.17 0.29
CA LYS A 38 -8.67 7.22 1.24
C LYS A 38 -7.32 7.86 0.90
N SER A 39 -6.60 7.24 -0.03
CA SER A 39 -5.25 7.58 -0.50
C SER A 39 -5.13 7.13 -1.95
N ASN A 40 -4.21 7.70 -2.71
CA ASN A 40 -3.88 7.26 -4.06
C ASN A 40 -2.51 6.54 -4.14
N LEU A 41 -1.95 6.13 -2.99
CA LEU A 41 -0.76 5.28 -2.92
C LEU A 41 -1.14 3.83 -3.23
N ALA A 42 -0.90 3.42 -4.46
CA ALA A 42 -1.16 2.06 -4.93
C ALA A 42 0.04 1.14 -4.71
N SER A 43 -0.21 -0.06 -4.18
CA SER A 43 0.79 -1.12 -4.06
C SER A 43 1.27 -1.60 -5.43
N MET A 44 2.59 -1.70 -5.59
CA MET A 44 3.21 -2.26 -6.80
C MET A 44 3.34 -3.80 -6.75
N GLY A 45 2.96 -4.43 -5.64
CA GLY A 45 3.20 -5.87 -5.43
C GLY A 45 4.65 -6.23 -5.13
N ILE A 46 5.49 -5.26 -4.74
CA ILE A 46 6.88 -5.48 -4.31
C ILE A 46 6.96 -5.33 -2.80
N TYR A 47 7.40 -6.39 -2.12
CA TYR A 47 7.46 -6.49 -0.67
C TYR A 47 8.88 -6.80 -0.21
N ILE A 48 9.36 -6.04 0.76
CA ILE A 48 10.69 -6.23 1.37
C ILE A 48 10.47 -6.70 2.81
N PHE A 49 11.07 -7.84 3.14
CA PHE A 49 11.01 -8.43 4.47
C PHE A 49 12.40 -8.65 5.03
N ASN A 50 12.52 -8.54 6.35
CA ASN A 50 13.64 -9.12 7.06
C ASN A 50 13.52 -10.64 6.94
N TRP A 51 14.56 -11.31 6.40
CA TRP A 51 14.53 -12.75 6.16
C TRP A 51 14.14 -13.59 7.40
N PRO A 52 14.65 -13.30 8.62
CA PRO A 52 14.22 -14.04 9.81
C PRO A 52 12.71 -13.96 10.07
N LEU A 53 12.10 -12.80 9.84
CA LEU A 53 10.66 -12.58 10.07
C LEU A 53 9.79 -13.29 9.03
N LEU A 54 10.25 -13.43 7.78
CA LEU A 54 9.48 -14.07 6.71
C LEU A 54 9.50 -15.60 6.77
N LYS A 55 10.57 -16.17 7.33
CA LYS A 55 10.77 -17.62 7.37
C LYS A 55 9.92 -18.32 8.44
N GLU A 56 9.51 -17.59 9.47
CA GLU A 56 8.58 -18.06 10.51
C GLU A 56 7.16 -18.20 9.97
#